data_AF-A0A7S3MT55-F1
#
_entry.id   AF-A0A7S3MT55-F1
#
_cell.length_a   1.000
_cell.length_b   1.000
_cell.length_c   1.000
_cell.angle_alpha   90.00
_cell.angle_beta   90.00
_cell.angle_gamma   90.00
#
_symmetry.space_group_name_H-M   'P 1'
#
loop_
_entity.id
_entity.type
_entity.pdbx_description
1 polymer ?
#
loop_
_entity_poly.entity_id
_entity_poly.type
_entity_poly.pdbx_seq_one_letter_code
_entity_poly.pdbx_strand_id
1 'polypeptide(L)'
;MQGSVKLKFDITEGMATEQKYQIPFNMYVRGTYFGDVEILSRELDTVGRDGTAEVLNESYFLYIDKLNLSRVLKSFPNIKREMRYVASERKARHEENIDIIRKKFAEMKREIIRDRMEESSRSKGGYESRPLSQ
;
A
#
# COMPACT_ATOMS: atom_id res chain seq x y z
N MET A 1 -21.11 14.13 6.22
CA MET A 1 -20.23 13.23 5.44
C MET A 1 -20.13 11.89 6.16
N GLN A 2 -19.99 10.78 5.43
CA GLN A 2 -19.84 9.45 6.03
C GLN A 2 -18.36 9.20 6.36
N GLY A 3 -18.05 8.75 7.57
CA GLY A 3 -16.68 8.47 8.00
C GLY A 3 -16.01 7.41 7.12
N SER A 4 -14.75 7.66 6.75
CA SER A 4 -13.96 6.79 5.88
C SER A 4 -12.47 6.82 6.23
N VAL A 5 -11.81 5.68 6.02
CA VAL A 5 -10.39 5.47 6.30
C VAL A 5 -9.71 4.91 5.07
N LYS A 6 -8.61 5.52 4.64
CA LYS A 6 -7.72 4.97 3.61
C LYS A 6 -6.59 4.20 4.26
N LEU A 7 -6.25 3.05 3.71
CA LEU A 7 -5.04 2.32 4.06
C LEU A 7 -3.98 2.60 3.00
N LYS A 8 -2.83 3.10 3.44
CA LYS A 8 -1.71 3.53 2.60
C LYS A 8 -0.48 2.66 2.84
N PHE A 9 0.24 2.36 1.77
CA PHE A 9 1.50 1.63 1.78
C PHE A 9 2.65 2.57 1.37
N ASP A 10 3.78 2.52 2.08
CA ASP A 10 4.97 3.28 1.72
C ASP A 10 5.74 2.54 0.62
N ILE A 11 5.63 3.01 -0.62
CA ILE A 11 6.34 2.38 -1.75
C ILE A 11 7.86 2.52 -1.67
N THR A 12 8.35 3.34 -0.75
CA THR A 12 9.78 3.55 -0.47
C THR A 12 10.26 2.93 0.82
N GLU A 13 9.45 2.09 1.45
CA GLU A 13 9.90 1.29 2.59
C GLU A 13 11.11 0.43 2.19
N GLY A 14 12.16 0.44 3.01
CA GLY A 14 13.44 -0.23 2.72
C GLY A 14 14.34 0.46 1.69
N MET A 15 13.94 1.58 1.09
CA MET A 15 14.77 2.35 0.16
C MET A 15 15.56 3.45 0.91
N ALA A 16 16.79 3.72 0.46
CA ALA A 16 17.61 4.84 0.97
C ALA A 16 17.12 6.19 0.40
N THR A 17 15.95 6.63 0.85
CA THR A 17 15.34 7.92 0.49
C THR A 17 14.65 8.53 1.69
N GLU A 18 14.82 9.84 1.88
CA GLU A 18 14.12 10.60 2.91
C GLU A 18 12.66 10.85 2.52
N GLN A 19 12.38 11.00 1.23
CA GLN A 19 11.02 11.22 0.75
C GLN A 19 10.22 9.92 0.79
N LYS A 20 9.17 9.92 1.63
CA LYS A 20 8.21 8.82 1.75
C LYS A 20 7.04 9.00 0.79
N TYR A 21 6.62 7.91 0.16
CA TYR A 21 5.54 7.92 -0.82
C TYR A 21 4.43 6.98 -0.40
N GLN A 22 3.41 7.56 0.24
CA GLN A 22 2.27 6.84 0.80
C GLN A 22 1.18 6.66 -0.27
N ILE A 23 1.03 5.44 -0.78
CA ILE A 23 0.07 5.12 -1.85
C ILE A 23 -1.14 4.40 -1.26
N PRO A 24 -2.37 4.89 -1.45
CA PRO A 24 -3.58 4.21 -0.98
C PRO A 24 -3.82 2.91 -1.75
N PHE A 25 -4.10 1.84 -1.04
CA PHE A 25 -4.38 0.51 -1.62
C PHE A 25 -5.71 -0.10 -1.16
N ASN A 26 -6.34 0.47 -0.11
CA ASN A 26 -7.65 0.06 0.34
C ASN A 26 -8.43 1.21 1.01
N MET A 27 -9.74 1.07 1.14
CA MET A 27 -10.62 2.04 1.80
C MET A 27 -11.71 1.35 2.62
N TYR A 28 -11.93 1.86 3.83
CA TYR A 28 -12.96 1.43 4.76
C TYR A 28 -13.98 2.54 4.94
N VAL A 29 -15.24 2.16 5.10
CA VAL A 29 -16.38 3.07 5.27
C VAL A 29 -17.16 2.73 6.54
N ARG A 30 -18.03 3.64 6.99
CA ARG A 30 -18.89 3.41 8.16
C ARG A 30 -19.59 2.04 8.09
N GLY A 31 -19.52 1.29 9.19
CA GLY A 31 -20.08 -0.07 9.33
C GLY A 31 -19.08 -1.19 9.02
N THR A 32 -17.89 -0.86 8.49
CA THR A 32 -16.81 -1.82 8.30
C THR A 32 -15.86 -1.84 9.51
N TYR A 33 -15.03 -2.88 9.58
CA TYR A 33 -13.97 -3.03 10.57
C TYR A 33 -12.63 -3.33 9.87
N PHE A 34 -11.53 -2.99 10.53
CA PHE A 34 -10.17 -3.21 10.05
C PHE A 34 -9.21 -3.48 11.23
N GLY A 35 -7.97 -3.85 10.94
CA GLY A 35 -6.95 -4.19 11.96
C GLY A 35 -7.06 -5.63 12.50
N ASP A 36 -8.03 -6.39 12.03
CA ASP A 36 -8.23 -7.80 12.34
C ASP A 36 -7.16 -8.70 11.74
N VAL A 37 -6.63 -8.35 10.57
CA VAL A 37 -5.55 -9.08 9.90
C VAL A 37 -4.40 -9.30 10.88
N GLU A 38 -3.82 -8.24 11.46
CA GLU A 38 -2.71 -8.35 12.41
C GLU A 38 -3.04 -9.20 13.66
N ILE A 39 -4.30 -9.25 14.08
CA ILE A 39 -4.70 -9.96 15.28
C ILE A 39 -4.94 -11.44 14.99
N LEU A 40 -5.62 -11.75 13.88
CA LEU A 40 -6.12 -13.07 13.54
C LEU A 40 -5.17 -13.84 12.63
N SER A 41 -4.29 -13.15 11.90
CA SER A 41 -3.25 -13.75 11.06
C SER A 41 -2.00 -14.11 11.84
N ARG A 42 -1.87 -13.76 13.13
CA ARG A 42 -0.69 -14.10 13.96
C ARG A 42 -0.50 -15.59 14.27
N GLU A 43 -1.41 -16.46 13.84
CA GLU A 43 -1.15 -17.90 13.73
C GLU A 43 -0.45 -18.28 12.40
N LEU A 44 -0.30 -17.34 11.46
CA LEU A 44 0.18 -17.53 10.09
C LEU A 44 1.34 -16.61 9.67
N ASP A 45 1.60 -15.48 10.34
CA ASP A 45 2.71 -14.62 9.92
C ASP A 45 3.31 -13.69 10.99
N THR A 46 4.61 -13.42 10.84
CA THR A 46 5.41 -12.44 11.64
C THR A 46 5.48 -11.06 10.99
N VAL A 47 4.84 -10.91 9.82
CA VAL A 47 4.81 -9.68 9.05
C VAL A 47 4.00 -8.62 9.81
N GLY A 48 4.56 -7.42 9.91
CA GLY A 48 3.96 -6.27 10.61
C GLY A 48 2.67 -5.77 9.96
N ARG A 49 2.33 -4.50 10.18
CA ARG A 49 1.12 -3.90 9.62
C ARG A 49 1.19 -3.78 8.10
N ASP A 50 0.11 -4.10 7.41
CA ASP A 50 -0.01 -3.97 5.94
C ASP A 50 0.11 -2.52 5.44
N GLY A 51 -0.06 -1.54 6.33
CA GLY A 51 0.06 -0.13 5.99
C GLY A 51 -0.38 0.81 7.10
N THR A 52 -0.48 2.09 6.75
CA THR A 52 -0.91 3.18 7.63
C THR A 52 -2.36 3.55 7.33
N ALA A 53 -3.16 3.66 8.39
CA ALA A 53 -4.54 4.12 8.29
C ALA A 53 -4.60 5.67 8.36
N GLU A 54 -5.26 6.29 7.39
CA GLU A 54 -5.53 7.72 7.33
C GLU A 54 -7.02 7.99 7.35
N VAL A 55 -7.47 8.79 8.32
CA VAL A 55 -8.86 9.20 8.47
C VAL A 55 -9.12 10.40 7.57
N LEU A 56 -10.10 10.30 6.67
CA LEU A 56 -10.38 11.35 5.67
C LEU A 56 -11.38 12.41 6.15
N ASN A 57 -12.32 12.00 7.00
CA ASN A 57 -13.37 12.83 7.53
C ASN A 57 -13.52 12.53 9.02
N GLU A 58 -14.09 13.46 9.80
CA GLU A 58 -14.41 13.21 11.20
C GLU A 58 -15.11 11.86 11.38
N SER A 59 -14.53 11.00 12.21
CA SER A 59 -14.91 9.60 12.35
C SER A 59 -14.81 9.17 13.80
N TYR A 60 -15.78 8.37 14.24
CA TYR A 60 -15.82 7.78 15.57
C TYR A 60 -15.54 6.29 15.46
N PHE A 61 -14.63 5.79 16.29
CA PHE A 61 -14.19 4.39 16.25
C PHE A 61 -14.57 3.67 17.53
N LEU A 62 -15.13 2.48 17.38
CA LEU A 62 -15.17 1.47 18.44
C LEU A 62 -13.98 0.55 18.22
N TYR A 63 -13.23 0.28 19.28
CA TYR A 63 -12.07 -0.60 19.22
C TYR A 63 -12.13 -1.67 20.31
N ILE A 64 -11.56 -2.83 20.00
CA ILE A 64 -11.34 -3.92 20.94
C ILE A 64 -9.89 -4.35 20.81
N ASP A 65 -9.19 -4.47 21.95
CA ASP A 65 -7.81 -4.94 21.92
C ASP A 65 -7.72 -6.44 21.61
N LYS A 66 -6.51 -6.89 21.26
CA LYS A 66 -6.23 -8.29 20.92
C LYS A 66 -6.63 -9.26 22.04
N LEU A 67 -6.36 -8.92 23.30
CA LEU A 67 -6.61 -9.82 24.44
C LEU A 67 -8.11 -10.04 24.62
N ASN A 68 -8.88 -8.95 24.62
CA ASN A 68 -10.32 -8.97 24.78
C ASN A 68 -11.01 -9.60 23.56
N LEU A 69 -10.57 -9.31 22.33
CA LEU A 69 -11.07 -9.99 21.13
C LEU A 69 -10.82 -11.50 21.21
N SER A 70 -9.61 -11.91 21.59
CA SER A 70 -9.25 -13.32 21.74
C SER A 70 -10.11 -14.03 22.78
N ARG A 71 -10.46 -13.35 23.90
CA ARG A 71 -11.34 -13.89 24.93
C ARG A 71 -12.77 -14.08 24.41
N VAL A 72 -13.34 -13.06 23.77
CA VAL A 72 -14.70 -13.11 23.21
C VAL A 72 -14.80 -14.22 22.16
N LEU A 73 -13.83 -14.31 21.25
CA LEU A 73 -13.84 -15.31 20.17
C LEU A 73 -13.71 -16.77 20.65
N LYS A 74 -13.28 -17.03 21.90
CA LYS A 74 -13.34 -18.38 22.49
C LYS A 74 -14.78 -18.84 22.70
N SER A 75 -15.68 -17.92 23.04
CA SER A 75 -17.10 -18.20 23.26
C SER A 75 -17.91 -18.30 21.96
N PHE A 76 -17.37 -17.80 20.85
CA PHE A 76 -18.06 -17.75 19.55
C PHE A 76 -17.22 -18.41 18.43
N PRO A 77 -17.08 -19.74 18.42
CA PRO A 77 -16.18 -20.45 17.49
C PRO A 77 -16.56 -20.27 16.01
N ASN A 78 -17.85 -20.16 15.69
CA ASN A 78 -18.30 -19.92 14.31
C ASN A 78 -17.87 -18.54 13.82
N ILE A 79 -18.09 -17.49 14.62
CA ILE A 79 -17.66 -16.13 14.34
C ILE A 79 -16.13 -16.06 14.24
N LYS A 80 -15.42 -16.75 15.13
CA LYS A 80 -13.95 -16.84 15.06
C LYS A 80 -13.48 -17.40 13.71
N ARG A 81 -14.12 -18.46 13.21
CA ARG A 81 -13.78 -19.07 11.91
C ARG A 81 -14.08 -18.12 10.76
N GLU A 82 -15.24 -17.47 10.76
CA GLU A 82 -15.61 -16.49 9.72
C GLU A 82 -14.66 -15.29 9.71
N MET A 83 -14.36 -14.71 10.87
CA MET A 83 -13.42 -13.59 10.97
C MET A 83 -12.01 -13.99 10.50
N ARG A 84 -11.55 -15.21 10.80
CA ARG A 84 -10.27 -15.72 10.28
C ARG A 84 -10.27 -15.82 8.76
N TYR A 85 -11.33 -16.40 8.19
CA TYR A 85 -11.47 -16.50 6.74
C TYR A 85 -11.45 -15.11 6.09
N VAL A 86 -12.25 -14.16 6.60
CA VAL A 86 -12.29 -12.79 6.09
C VAL A 86 -10.93 -12.09 6.23
N ALA A 87 -10.22 -12.28 7.34
CA ALA A 87 -8.89 -11.71 7.54
C ALA A 87 -7.87 -12.26 6.54
N SER A 88 -7.90 -13.56 6.25
CA SER A 88 -7.02 -14.19 5.24
C SER A 88 -7.31 -13.66 3.82
N GLU A 89 -8.58 -13.62 3.42
CA GLU A 89 -8.97 -13.07 2.11
C GLU A 89 -8.58 -11.60 1.97
N ARG A 90 -8.73 -10.83 3.06
CA ARG A 90 -8.33 -9.43 3.11
C ARG A 90 -6.82 -9.26 2.97
N LYS A 91 -6.03 -10.10 3.64
CA LYS A 91 -4.57 -10.10 3.54
C LYS A 91 -4.09 -10.38 2.12
N ALA A 92 -4.61 -11.42 1.49
CA ALA A 92 -4.29 -11.76 0.10
C ALA A 92 -4.60 -10.58 -0.86
N ARG A 93 -5.75 -9.92 -0.69
CA ARG A 93 -6.12 -8.74 -1.49
C ARG A 93 -5.21 -7.54 -1.24
N HIS A 94 -4.80 -7.32 0.01
CA HIS A 94 -3.87 -6.25 0.36
C HIS A 94 -2.52 -6.46 -0.36
N GLU A 95 -1.99 -7.67 -0.31
CA GLU A 95 -0.74 -8.05 -0.96
C GLU A 95 -0.82 -7.90 -2.48
N GLU A 96 -1.90 -8.38 -3.10
CA GLU A 96 -2.16 -8.20 -4.53
C GLU A 96 -2.19 -6.72 -4.93
N ASN A 97 -2.94 -5.89 -4.18
CA ASN A 97 -3.03 -4.46 -4.47
C ASN A 97 -1.67 -3.75 -4.32
N ILE A 98 -0.91 -4.10 -3.27
CA ILE A 98 0.44 -3.55 -3.05
C ILE A 98 1.39 -3.96 -4.17
N ASP A 99 1.33 -5.21 -4.64
CA ASP A 99 2.17 -5.69 -5.73
C ASP A 99 1.81 -5.04 -7.07
N ILE A 100 0.52 -4.78 -7.33
CA ILE A 100 0.09 -4.00 -8.50
C ILE A 100 0.69 -2.58 -8.44
N ILE A 101 0.64 -1.94 -7.27
CA ILE A 101 1.24 -0.61 -7.05
C ILE A 101 2.75 -0.64 -7.32
N ARG A 102 3.46 -1.67 -6.80
CA ARG A 102 4.90 -1.87 -7.03
C ARG A 102 5.25 -2.03 -8.49
N LYS A 103 4.51 -2.86 -9.23
CA LYS A 103 4.73 -3.08 -10.66
C LYS A 103 4.55 -1.79 -11.46
N LYS A 104 3.44 -1.06 -11.22
CA LYS A 104 3.18 0.23 -11.87
C LYS A 104 4.27 1.26 -11.59
N PHE A 105 4.74 1.34 -10.34
CA PHE A 105 5.82 2.25 -9.97
C PHE A 105 7.14 1.91 -10.66
N ALA A 106 7.47 0.62 -10.78
CA ALA A 106 8.66 0.16 -11.51
C ALA A 106 8.57 0.43 -13.02
N GLU A 107 7.40 0.27 -13.62
CA GLU A 107 7.14 0.62 -15.03
C GLU A 107 7.32 2.12 -15.27
N MET A 108 6.67 2.96 -14.48
CA MET A 108 6.79 4.41 -14.57
C MET A 108 8.24 4.89 -14.42
N LYS A 109 9.01 4.30 -13.50
CA LYS A 109 10.45 4.60 -13.37
C LYS A 109 11.24 4.27 -14.64
N ARG A 110 10.94 3.13 -15.28
CA ARG A 110 11.61 2.71 -16.52
C ARG A 110 11.28 3.65 -17.69
N GLU A 111 10.04 4.11 -17.79
CA GLU A 111 9.61 5.08 -18.80
C GLU A 111 10.34 6.43 -18.61
N ILE A 112 10.35 6.98 -17.40
CA ILE A 112 11.05 8.24 -17.10
C ILE A 112 12.55 8.16 -17.45
N ILE A 113 13.19 7.02 -17.17
CA ILE A 113 14.61 6.82 -17.51
C ILE A 113 14.80 6.77 -19.03
N ARG A 114 13.92 6.07 -19.76
CA ARG A 114 13.97 5.96 -21.22
C ARG A 114 13.82 7.34 -21.88
N ASP A 115 12.81 8.11 -21.47
CA ASP A 115 12.55 9.43 -22.04
C ASP A 115 13.75 10.37 -21.84
N ARG A 116 14.37 10.36 -20.64
CA ARG A 116 15.59 11.13 -20.35
C ARG A 116 16.78 10.69 -21.21
N MET A 117 16.93 9.39 -21.49
CA MET A 117 17.99 8.88 -22.37
C MET A 117 17.77 9.31 -23.83
N GLU A 118 16.53 9.31 -24.31
CA GLU A 118 16.18 9.76 -25.66
C GLU A 118 16.39 11.27 -25.83
N GLU A 119 15.99 12.10 -24.85
CA GLU A 119 16.27 13.53 -24.82
C GLU A 119 17.78 13.84 -24.80
N SER A 120 18.54 13.09 -24.01
CA SER A 120 20.02 13.22 -23.93
C SER A 120 20.71 12.80 -25.24
N SER A 121 20.12 11.87 -25.99
CA SER A 121 20.66 11.41 -27.28
C SER A 121 20.34 12.40 -28.40
N ARG A 122 19.14 13.00 -28.41
CA ARG A 122 18.74 14.04 -29.37
C ARG A 122 19.52 15.35 -29.19
N SER A 123 19.84 15.71 -27.95
CA SER A 123 20.64 16.92 -27.65
C SER A 123 22.12 16.78 -28.02
N LYS A 124 22.68 15.55 -28.06
CA LYS A 124 24.05 15.30 -28.53
C LYS A 124 24.21 15.21 -30.05
N GLY A 125 23.13 14.96 -30.80
CA GLY A 125 23.14 14.91 -32.27
C GLY A 125 23.08 16.27 -32.98
N GLY A 126 23.06 17.40 -32.24
CA GLY A 126 22.92 18.75 -32.80
C GLY A 126 24.24 19.49 -33.11
N TYR A 127 25.40 18.85 -32.92
CA TYR A 127 26.73 19.43 -33.20
C TYR A 127 27.43 18.66 -34.31
N GLU A 128 26.93 18.74 -35.55
CA GLU A 128 27.74 18.40 -36.72
C GLU A 128 27.83 19.58 -37.71
N SER A 129 29.06 20.13 -37.76
CA SER A 129 29.74 20.77 -38.89
C SER A 129 29.08 21.98 -39.58
N ARG A 130 29.41 23.19 -39.11
CA ARG A 130 29.55 24.34 -40.02
C ARG A 130 30.93 24.25 -40.70
N PRO A 131 31.02 24.25 -42.04
CA PRO A 131 32.32 24.30 -42.70
C PRO A 131 32.94 25.69 -42.48
N LEU A 132 34.23 25.70 -42.15
CA LEU A 132 35.05 26.90 -42.14
C LEU A 132 35.19 27.41 -43.58
N SER A 133 34.51 28.51 -43.90
CA SER A 133 34.74 29.25 -45.14
C SER A 133 36.06 30.02 -45.03
N GLN A 134 36.98 29.75 -45.97
CA GLN A 134 38.22 30.49 -46.21
C GLN A 134 37.94 31.90 -46.76
#